data_AF-A0A534XAA0-F1
#
_entry.id   AF-A0A534XAA0-F1
#
_cell.length_a   1.000
_cell.length_b   1.000
_cell.length_c   1.000
_cell.angle_alpha   90.00
_cell.angle_beta   90.00
_cell.angle_gamma   90.00
#
_symmetry.space_group_name_H-M   'P 1'
#
loop_
_entity.id
_entity.type
_entity.pdbx_description
1 polymer ?
#
loop_
_entity_poly.entity_id
_entity_poly.type
_entity_poly.pdbx_seq_one_letter_code
_entity_poly.pdbx_strand_id
1 'polypeptide(L)'
;MSPVNGNPEGHPYLIGEHPLIQKIGLLVKKVAVTDATILISGESGTGKELVARAIHAASPRADRPFIPVNCGAIPAELLESEMFGHERGAFTGAIGQRAGMFQLANGGSIFLDEVGEMSPTLQVKLLRVLQDREVRPVGADRVLKVDVRVIAASNKELAVEVETGNFREDLFYRLQVIPIVMPPLRERRSDIPLLVRHFLDKHNRKRPGRPAEIAEEAMAHLWEYDWPGNVRELENLLERLVILSEDGRIAVEHLPPSIRSFISEKKIPRPALGEDGLDLNSAVEEFENRLIEEALRRTKGNKQAAARLLGLKRTTLVAKLRRRRGAAEIDDEPEVSE
;
A
#
# COMPACT_ATOMS: atom_id res chain seq x y z
N MET A 1 -33.01 11.38 0.20
CA MET A 1 -31.66 10.83 0.04
C MET A 1 -31.64 9.49 0.76
N SER A 2 -31.87 8.40 0.03
CA SER A 2 -31.87 7.04 0.58
C SER A 2 -30.44 6.49 0.56
N PRO A 3 -29.98 5.78 1.61
CA PRO A 3 -28.67 5.17 1.61
C PRO A 3 -28.69 4.00 0.63
N VAL A 4 -27.78 4.03 -0.33
CA VAL A 4 -27.57 2.91 -1.25
C VAL A 4 -26.94 1.78 -0.44
N ASN A 5 -27.69 0.68 -0.34
CA ASN A 5 -27.35 -0.63 0.21
C ASN A 5 -25.87 -0.82 0.57
N GLY A 6 -25.55 -0.53 1.82
CA GLY A 6 -24.32 -0.95 2.48
C GLY A 6 -24.71 -1.88 3.62
N ASN A 7 -24.00 -3.00 3.72
CA ASN A 7 -24.06 -3.99 4.79
C ASN A 7 -24.44 -3.35 6.15
N PRO A 8 -25.49 -3.82 6.87
CA PRO A 8 -25.96 -3.21 8.12
C PRO A 8 -24.90 -3.19 9.24
N GLU A 9 -23.77 -3.90 9.08
CA GLU A 9 -22.67 -3.92 10.04
C GLU A 9 -21.38 -3.20 9.56
N GLY A 10 -21.38 -2.65 8.34
CA GLY A 10 -20.23 -2.06 7.68
C GLY A 10 -19.92 -0.64 8.15
N HIS A 11 -18.64 -0.35 8.41
CA HIS A 11 -18.20 1.03 8.62
C HIS A 11 -18.39 1.81 7.32
N PRO A 12 -18.96 3.03 7.34
CA PRO A 12 -19.31 3.78 6.13
C PRO A 12 -18.12 4.11 5.19
N TYR A 13 -16.89 3.82 5.61
CA TYR A 13 -15.66 4.13 4.88
C TYR A 13 -14.90 2.91 4.34
N LEU A 14 -15.20 1.67 4.78
CA LEU A 14 -14.43 0.49 4.39
C LEU A 14 -15.28 -0.49 3.58
N ILE A 15 -14.87 -0.70 2.33
CA ILE A 15 -15.52 -1.61 1.39
C ILE A 15 -14.67 -2.87 1.29
N GLY A 16 -15.28 -4.02 1.57
CA GLY A 16 -14.64 -5.32 1.51
C GLY A 16 -15.34 -6.35 2.37
N GLU A 17 -15.37 -7.58 1.90
CA GLU A 17 -15.90 -8.75 2.61
C GLU A 17 -14.80 -9.76 2.97
N HIS A 18 -13.57 -9.56 2.47
CA HIS A 18 -12.45 -10.41 2.79
C HIS A 18 -12.18 -10.45 4.31
N PRO A 19 -11.88 -11.61 4.90
CA PRO A 19 -11.68 -11.76 6.34
C PRO A 19 -10.66 -10.79 6.94
N LEU A 20 -9.61 -10.42 6.18
CA LEU A 20 -8.63 -9.41 6.62
C LEU A 20 -9.26 -8.03 6.84
N ILE A 21 -10.17 -7.60 5.96
CA ILE A 21 -10.86 -6.32 6.08
C ILE A 21 -11.92 -6.37 7.18
N GLN A 22 -12.63 -7.49 7.33
CA GLN A 22 -13.57 -7.68 8.44
C GLN A 22 -12.85 -7.59 9.80
N LYS A 23 -11.68 -8.24 9.92
CA LYS A 23 -10.85 -8.17 11.13
C LYS A 23 -10.40 -6.74 11.45
N ILE A 24 -10.01 -5.96 10.44
CA ILE A 24 -9.69 -4.54 10.61
C ILE A 24 -10.93 -3.76 11.05
N GLY A 25 -12.10 -4.01 10.46
CA GLY A 25 -13.35 -3.37 10.86
C GLY A 25 -13.71 -3.62 12.34
N LEU A 26 -13.54 -4.85 12.83
CA LEU A 26 -13.72 -5.20 14.25
C LEU A 26 -12.71 -4.49 15.14
N LEU A 27 -11.44 -4.42 14.73
CA LEU A 27 -10.41 -3.71 15.46
C LEU A 27 -10.74 -2.21 15.53
N VAL A 28 -11.16 -1.60 14.42
CA VAL A 28 -11.62 -0.19 14.37
C VAL A 28 -12.72 0.06 15.39
N LYS A 29 -13.75 -0.80 15.49
CA LYS A 29 -14.83 -0.66 16.49
C LYS A 29 -14.28 -0.65 17.92
N LYS A 30 -13.33 -1.55 18.23
CA LYS A 30 -12.75 -1.69 19.56
C LYS A 30 -11.87 -0.50 19.95
N VAL A 31 -11.10 0.03 19.01
CA VAL A 31 -10.10 1.07 19.29
C VAL A 31 -10.69 2.47 19.16
N ALA A 32 -11.79 2.65 18.45
CA ALA A 32 -12.42 3.96 18.26
C ALA A 32 -12.86 4.61 19.59
N VAL A 33 -13.26 3.82 20.60
CA VAL A 33 -13.69 4.33 21.91
C VAL A 33 -12.54 4.74 22.85
N THR A 34 -11.29 4.54 22.45
CA THR A 34 -10.11 4.88 23.27
C THR A 34 -9.42 6.15 22.76
N ASP A 35 -8.64 6.81 23.61
CA ASP A 35 -7.75 7.92 23.22
C ASP A 35 -6.34 7.44 22.83
N ALA A 36 -6.13 6.13 22.63
CA ALA A 36 -4.83 5.59 22.29
C ALA A 36 -4.39 6.04 20.89
N THR A 37 -3.08 6.27 20.74
CA THR A 37 -2.44 6.50 19.45
C THR A 37 -2.53 5.26 18.59
N ILE A 38 -2.90 5.43 17.32
CA ILE A 38 -3.04 4.33 16.36
C ILE A 38 -2.04 4.56 15.24
N LEU A 39 -1.29 3.51 14.88
CA LEU A 39 -0.40 3.50 13.73
C LEU A 39 -0.95 2.57 12.66
N ILE A 40 -1.26 3.14 11.49
CA ILE A 40 -1.78 2.43 10.32
C ILE A 40 -0.63 2.22 9.32
N SER A 41 -0.13 0.99 9.23
CA SER A 41 0.93 0.63 8.29
C SER A 41 0.35 -0.01 7.04
N GLY A 42 0.99 0.17 5.89
CA GLY A 42 0.66 -0.56 4.67
C GLY A 42 0.95 0.24 3.41
N GLU A 43 0.95 -0.44 2.26
CA GLU A 43 1.29 0.15 0.98
C GLU A 43 0.44 1.39 0.63
N SER A 44 0.96 2.23 -0.26
CA SER A 44 0.19 3.37 -0.77
C SER A 44 -1.03 2.89 -1.55
N GLY A 45 -2.14 3.62 -1.42
CA GLY A 45 -3.38 3.30 -2.12
C GLY A 45 -4.22 2.17 -1.48
N THR A 46 -3.87 1.66 -0.30
CA THR A 46 -4.64 0.61 0.40
C THR A 46 -5.88 1.11 1.15
N GLY A 47 -6.00 2.43 1.36
CA GLY A 47 -7.12 3.06 2.08
C GLY A 47 -6.84 3.45 3.54
N LYS A 48 -5.58 3.75 3.90
CA LYS A 48 -5.20 4.14 5.28
C LYS A 48 -5.99 5.33 5.83
N GLU A 49 -6.22 6.36 5.00
CA GLU A 49 -7.04 7.52 5.40
C GLU A 49 -8.51 7.13 5.68
N LEU A 50 -9.08 6.20 4.91
CA LEU A 50 -10.45 5.71 5.13
C LEU A 50 -10.56 5.00 6.49
N VAL A 51 -9.54 4.24 6.88
CA VAL A 51 -9.47 3.64 8.22
C VAL A 51 -9.39 4.72 9.30
N ALA A 52 -8.55 5.74 9.12
CA ALA A 52 -8.44 6.85 10.07
C ALA A 52 -9.77 7.59 10.26
N ARG A 53 -10.49 7.85 9.15
CA ARG A 53 -11.82 8.45 9.16
C ARG A 53 -12.84 7.55 9.85
N ALA A 54 -12.80 6.24 9.60
CA ALA A 54 -13.66 5.27 10.29
C ALA A 54 -13.42 5.24 11.80
N ILE A 55 -12.16 5.28 12.24
CA ILE A 55 -11.79 5.36 13.66
C ILE A 55 -12.36 6.63 14.30
N HIS A 56 -12.17 7.78 13.65
CA HIS A 56 -12.66 9.05 14.15
C HIS A 56 -14.19 9.09 14.24
N ALA A 57 -14.88 8.69 13.17
CA ALA A 57 -16.34 8.67 13.10
C ALA A 57 -16.99 7.71 14.12
N ALA A 58 -16.30 6.63 14.50
CA ALA A 58 -16.76 5.70 15.53
C ALA A 58 -16.33 6.09 16.95
N SER A 59 -15.67 7.24 17.14
CA SER A 59 -15.14 7.68 18.43
C SER A 59 -16.06 8.66 19.17
N PRO A 60 -15.86 8.88 20.47
CA PRO A 60 -16.54 9.96 21.22
C PRO A 60 -16.27 11.37 20.66
N ARG A 61 -15.28 11.51 19.76
CA ARG A 61 -14.88 12.75 19.11
C ARG A 61 -15.46 12.90 17.69
N ALA A 62 -16.45 12.10 17.29
CA ALA A 62 -17.00 12.09 15.92
C ALA A 62 -17.56 13.45 15.45
N ASP A 63 -18.12 14.24 16.37
CA ASP A 63 -18.64 15.59 16.09
C ASP A 63 -17.57 16.69 16.24
N ARG A 64 -16.31 16.32 16.47
CA ARG A 64 -15.18 17.23 16.67
C ARG A 64 -14.32 17.30 15.40
N PRO A 65 -13.40 18.28 15.29
CA PRO A 65 -12.55 18.39 14.10
C PRO A 65 -11.73 17.12 13.83
N PHE A 66 -11.69 16.72 12.57
CA PHE A 66 -10.75 15.74 12.03
C PHE A 66 -9.82 16.45 11.05
N ILE A 67 -8.55 16.62 11.44
CA ILE A 67 -7.56 17.37 10.65
C ILE A 67 -6.58 16.40 10.00
N PRO A 68 -6.67 16.13 8.69
CA PRO A 68 -5.68 15.34 7.96
C PRO A 68 -4.47 16.19 7.56
N VAL A 69 -3.27 15.64 7.73
CA VAL A 69 -1.99 16.24 7.36
C VAL A 69 -1.16 15.18 6.64
N ASN A 70 -0.75 15.47 5.40
CA ASN A 70 0.20 14.64 4.67
C ASN A 70 1.61 15.19 4.90
N CYS A 71 2.49 14.39 5.50
CA CYS A 71 3.82 14.81 5.91
C CYS A 71 4.85 14.72 4.77
N GLY A 72 4.56 13.98 3.69
CA GLY A 72 5.41 13.86 2.51
C GLY A 72 5.13 14.92 1.43
N ALA A 73 3.94 15.53 1.44
CA ALA A 73 3.51 16.47 0.39
C ALA A 73 3.97 17.93 0.61
N ILE A 74 4.37 18.29 1.84
CA ILE A 74 4.70 19.67 2.22
C ILE A 74 6.21 19.75 2.54
N PRO A 75 6.95 20.75 2.01
CA PRO A 75 8.34 20.98 2.39
C PRO A 75 8.50 21.13 3.92
N ALA A 76 9.57 20.56 4.48
CA ALA A 76 9.73 20.43 5.94
C ALA A 76 9.57 21.74 6.73
N GLU A 77 10.09 22.85 6.21
CA GLU A 77 9.99 24.17 6.86
C GLU A 77 8.55 24.70 6.90
N LEU A 78 7.80 24.50 5.80
CA LEU A 78 6.39 24.85 5.74
C LEU A 78 5.55 23.90 6.59
N LEU A 79 5.90 22.62 6.63
CA LEU A 79 5.21 21.61 7.43
C LEU A 79 5.32 21.92 8.92
N GLU A 80 6.47 22.39 9.40
CA GLU A 80 6.65 22.82 10.79
C GLU A 80 5.70 23.97 11.16
N SER A 81 5.67 25.00 10.33
CA SER A 81 4.80 26.17 10.53
C SER A 81 3.32 25.81 10.43
N GLU A 82 2.92 24.96 9.49
CA GLU A 82 1.53 24.51 9.34
C GLU A 82 1.10 23.60 10.50
N MET A 83 1.95 22.66 10.96
CA MET A 83 1.59 21.74 12.05
C MET A 83 1.50 22.43 13.41
N PHE A 84 2.49 23.25 13.75
CA PHE A 84 2.62 23.83 15.10
C PHE A 84 2.14 25.28 15.20
N GLY A 85 2.00 25.97 14.06
CA GLY A 85 1.67 27.39 13.99
C GLY A 85 2.93 28.25 14.12
N HIS A 86 2.78 29.56 13.95
CA HIS A 86 3.87 30.52 14.12
C HIS A 86 3.38 31.86 14.69
N GLU A 87 4.28 32.55 15.39
CA GLU A 87 4.10 33.94 15.81
C GLU A 87 4.55 34.89 14.69
N ARG A 88 4.07 36.14 14.76
CA ARG A 88 4.51 37.18 13.83
C ARG A 88 6.03 37.38 13.93
N GLY A 89 6.71 37.39 12.78
CA GLY A 89 8.17 37.58 12.71
C GLY A 89 9.01 36.31 12.95
N ALA A 90 8.39 35.13 13.03
CA ALA A 90 9.12 33.86 13.25
C ALA A 90 10.09 33.49 12.11
N PHE A 91 9.81 33.91 10.87
CA PHE A 91 10.66 33.72 9.70
C PHE A 91 10.38 34.81 8.64
N THR A 92 11.20 34.87 7.58
CA THR A 92 11.01 35.79 6.46
C THR A 92 9.68 35.50 5.74
N GLY A 93 8.70 36.40 5.90
CA GLY A 93 7.35 36.23 5.37
C GLY A 93 6.26 35.97 6.42
N ALA A 94 6.61 35.81 7.70
CA ALA A 94 5.67 35.70 8.81
C ALA A 94 5.03 37.05 9.18
N ILE A 95 4.16 37.58 8.30
CA ILE A 95 3.52 38.89 8.44
C ILE A 95 2.55 38.93 9.64
N GLY A 96 1.91 37.80 9.97
CA GLY A 96 0.97 37.66 11.09
C GLY A 96 1.19 36.36 11.85
N GLN A 97 0.48 36.21 12.97
CA GLN A 97 0.42 34.93 13.69
C GLN A 97 -0.57 33.98 12.98
N ARG A 98 -0.28 32.67 12.99
CA ARG A 98 -1.17 31.64 12.43
C ARG A 98 -1.24 30.43 13.36
N ALA A 99 -2.46 29.96 13.64
CA ALA A 99 -2.69 28.74 14.39
C ALA A 99 -2.27 27.51 13.57
N GLY A 100 -1.60 26.56 14.21
CA GLY A 100 -1.19 25.30 13.58
C GLY A 100 -2.29 24.24 13.59
N MET A 101 -2.11 23.19 12.78
CA MET A 101 -3.04 22.07 12.66
C MET A 101 -3.33 21.38 13.99
N PHE A 102 -2.35 21.25 14.90
CA PHE A 102 -2.61 20.69 16.23
C PHE A 102 -3.53 21.58 17.08
N GLN A 103 -3.44 22.90 16.93
CA GLN A 103 -4.32 23.83 17.63
C GLN A 103 -5.75 23.75 17.04
N LEU A 104 -5.86 23.63 15.71
CA LEU A 104 -7.14 23.44 15.02
C LEU A 104 -7.80 22.09 15.34
N ALA A 105 -6.98 21.06 15.62
CA ALA A 105 -7.45 19.72 15.99
C ALA A 105 -7.80 19.58 17.49
N ASN A 106 -7.67 20.65 18.29
CA ASN A 106 -7.87 20.58 19.73
C ASN A 106 -9.29 20.10 20.10
N GLY A 107 -9.39 19.11 20.99
CA GLY A 107 -10.61 18.40 21.35
C GLY A 107 -11.09 17.38 20.29
N GLY A 108 -10.39 17.26 19.16
CA GLY A 108 -10.72 16.40 18.03
C GLY A 108 -9.65 15.34 17.76
N SER A 109 -9.41 15.04 16.49
CA SER A 109 -8.39 14.10 16.04
C SER A 109 -7.53 14.69 14.93
N ILE A 110 -6.25 14.37 14.93
CA ILE A 110 -5.33 14.67 13.83
C ILE A 110 -4.91 13.36 13.17
N PHE A 111 -4.98 13.33 11.85
CA PHE A 111 -4.47 12.22 11.04
C PHE A 111 -3.18 12.64 10.37
N LEU A 112 -2.08 11.95 10.68
CA LEU A 112 -0.76 12.21 10.11
C LEU A 112 -0.47 11.11 9.09
N ASP A 113 -0.58 11.40 7.80
CA ASP A 113 -0.20 10.48 6.74
C ASP A 113 1.29 10.61 6.40
N GLU A 114 1.90 9.50 6.00
CA GLU A 114 3.32 9.40 5.64
C GLU A 114 4.27 9.91 6.75
N VAL A 115 4.03 9.53 8.02
CA VAL A 115 4.87 9.97 9.15
C VAL A 115 6.34 9.56 9.03
N GLY A 116 6.64 8.51 8.26
CA GLY A 116 8.01 8.08 7.95
C GLY A 116 8.78 9.03 7.02
N GLU A 117 8.17 10.10 6.51
CA GLU A 117 8.82 11.17 5.74
C GLU A 117 9.16 12.40 6.60
N MET A 118 8.81 12.40 7.90
CA MET A 118 9.10 13.54 8.77
C MET A 118 10.60 13.73 9.00
N SER A 119 11.04 15.00 8.93
CA SER A 119 12.41 15.37 9.31
C SER A 119 12.68 15.09 10.80
N PRO A 120 13.95 14.86 11.21
CA PRO A 120 14.30 14.61 12.61
C PRO A 120 13.81 15.69 13.58
N THR A 121 13.83 16.96 13.15
CA THR A 121 13.32 18.09 13.95
C THR A 121 11.82 17.99 14.20
N LEU A 122 11.04 17.62 13.19
CA LEU A 122 9.59 17.41 13.31
C LEU A 122 9.27 16.20 14.20
N GLN A 123 10.06 15.13 14.11
CA GLN A 123 9.91 13.95 14.97
C GLN A 123 10.05 14.32 16.46
N VAL A 124 11.03 15.17 16.82
CA VAL A 124 11.19 15.66 18.21
C VAL A 124 9.99 16.48 18.66
N LYS A 125 9.44 17.35 17.81
CA LYS A 125 8.27 18.16 18.15
C LYS A 125 7.01 17.32 18.29
N LEU A 126 6.81 16.34 17.40
CA LEU A 126 5.69 15.40 17.49
C LEU A 126 5.77 14.57 18.78
N LEU A 127 6.97 14.12 19.17
CA LEU A 127 7.17 13.40 20.42
C LEU A 127 6.70 14.21 21.64
N ARG A 128 7.01 15.51 21.69
CA ARG A 128 6.53 16.40 22.76
C ARG A 128 5.02 16.54 22.78
N VAL A 129 4.37 16.61 21.61
CA VAL A 129 2.90 16.63 21.56
C VAL A 129 2.31 15.34 22.12
N LEU A 130 2.88 14.18 21.78
CA LEU A 130 2.41 12.88 22.25
C LEU A 130 2.67 12.65 23.75
N GLN A 131 3.75 13.18 24.31
CA GLN A 131 4.13 13.00 25.70
C GLN A 131 3.48 14.03 26.62
N ASP A 132 3.64 15.31 26.30
CA ASP A 132 3.31 16.42 27.21
C ASP A 132 1.97 17.08 26.87
N ARG A 133 1.37 16.72 25.72
CA ARG A 133 0.16 17.37 25.19
C ARG A 133 0.35 18.88 24.99
N GLU A 134 1.55 19.27 24.58
CA GLU A 134 1.95 20.66 24.40
C GLU A 134 2.46 20.94 22.99
N VAL A 135 2.08 22.09 22.47
CA VAL A 135 2.51 22.62 21.16
C VAL A 135 3.20 23.96 21.40
N ARG A 136 4.36 24.14 20.77
CA ARG A 136 5.06 25.43 20.73
C ARG A 136 5.07 25.97 19.30
N PRO A 137 4.36 27.07 19.01
CA PRO A 137 4.44 27.73 17.72
C PRO A 137 5.88 28.16 17.39
N VAL A 138 6.22 28.20 16.11
CA VAL A 138 7.52 28.68 15.66
C VAL A 138 7.69 30.15 16.06
N GLY A 139 8.84 30.47 16.67
CA GLY A 139 9.12 31.80 17.19
C GLY A 139 8.44 32.16 18.52
N ALA A 140 7.66 31.25 19.12
CA ALA A 140 7.03 31.48 20.42
C ALA A 140 7.85 30.90 21.57
N ASP A 141 7.94 31.63 22.68
CA ASP A 141 8.47 31.12 23.95
C ASP A 141 7.41 30.33 24.74
N ARG A 142 6.12 30.68 24.54
CA ARG A 142 4.99 30.06 25.24
C ARG A 142 4.63 28.69 24.67
N VAL A 143 4.25 27.78 25.56
CA VAL A 143 3.65 26.49 25.21
C VAL A 143 2.12 26.57 25.29
N LEU A 144 1.45 25.83 24.42
CA LEU A 144 -0.01 25.74 24.36
C LEU A 144 -0.41 24.28 24.63
N LYS A 145 -1.29 24.06 25.61
CA LYS A 145 -1.84 22.72 25.87
C LYS A 145 -2.90 22.37 24.84
N VAL A 146 -2.83 21.15 24.32
CA VAL A 146 -3.77 20.62 23.32
C VAL A 146 -4.23 19.22 23.71
N ASP A 147 -5.52 18.93 23.56
CA ASP A 147 -6.07 17.58 23.71
C ASP A 147 -6.43 17.02 22.34
N VAL A 148 -5.47 16.35 21.70
CA VAL A 148 -5.63 15.83 20.33
C VAL A 148 -5.39 14.34 20.32
N ARG A 149 -6.34 13.60 19.77
CA ARG A 149 -6.13 12.18 19.46
C ARG A 149 -5.31 12.06 18.18
N VAL A 150 -4.21 11.31 18.23
CA VAL A 150 -3.31 11.13 17.07
C VAL A 150 -3.58 9.79 16.40
N ILE A 151 -3.80 9.83 15.08
CA ILE A 151 -3.85 8.66 14.21
C ILE A 151 -2.73 8.86 13.17
N ALA A 152 -1.74 7.98 13.13
CA ALA A 152 -0.62 8.07 12.22
C ALA A 152 -0.71 6.99 11.14
N ALA A 153 -0.15 7.25 9.96
CA ALA A 153 -0.03 6.28 8.89
C ALA A 153 1.35 6.33 8.22
N SER A 154 1.83 5.17 7.77
CA SER A 154 3.09 5.05 7.04
C SER A 154 3.01 3.96 5.96
N ASN A 155 3.64 4.21 4.82
CA ASN A 155 3.95 3.20 3.80
C ASN A 155 5.34 2.57 3.99
N LYS A 156 6.23 3.21 4.75
CA LYS A 156 7.53 2.66 5.15
C LYS A 156 7.39 1.75 6.36
N GLU A 157 8.28 0.78 6.45
CA GLU A 157 8.45 -0.05 7.65
C GLU A 157 9.24 0.73 8.70
N LEU A 158 8.53 1.39 9.63
CA LEU A 158 9.14 2.29 10.60
C LEU A 158 10.19 1.60 11.49
N ALA A 159 10.07 0.29 11.74
CA ALA A 159 11.08 -0.48 12.47
C ALA A 159 12.43 -0.46 11.73
N VAL A 160 12.42 -0.64 10.41
CA VAL A 160 13.61 -0.54 9.56
C VAL A 160 14.15 0.90 9.55
N GLU A 161 13.28 1.90 9.48
CA GLU A 161 13.71 3.31 9.53
C GLU A 161 14.36 3.70 10.87
N VAL A 162 13.98 3.02 11.97
CA VAL A 162 14.65 3.17 13.27
C VAL A 162 16.04 2.55 13.23
N GLU A 163 16.17 1.32 12.70
CA GLU A 163 17.46 0.63 12.56
C GLU A 163 18.45 1.40 11.68
N THR A 164 17.96 2.08 10.64
CA THR A 164 18.78 2.90 9.73
C THR A 164 19.04 4.31 10.24
N GLY A 165 18.45 4.71 11.37
CA GLY A 165 18.66 6.02 12.00
C GLY A 165 17.85 7.18 11.38
N ASN A 166 16.92 6.89 10.47
CA ASN A 166 16.05 7.89 9.83
C ASN A 166 14.83 8.25 10.69
N PHE A 167 14.45 7.36 11.61
CA PHE A 167 13.32 7.55 12.51
C PHE A 167 13.72 7.31 13.95
N ARG A 168 13.24 8.15 14.87
CA ARG A 168 13.58 8.01 16.29
C ARG A 168 12.83 6.84 16.94
N GLU A 169 13.59 6.03 17.68
CA GLU A 169 13.06 4.89 18.43
C GLU A 169 12.01 5.30 19.47
N ASP A 170 12.25 6.40 20.20
CA ASP A 170 11.33 6.92 21.23
C ASP A 170 9.96 7.34 20.66
N LEU A 171 9.96 7.97 19.49
CA LEU A 171 8.75 8.32 18.76
C LEU A 171 8.04 7.09 18.21
N PHE A 172 8.78 6.12 17.67
CA PHE A 172 8.22 4.88 17.13
C PHE A 172 7.37 4.16 18.19
N TYR A 173 7.90 3.95 19.39
CA TYR A 173 7.15 3.30 20.47
C TYR A 173 5.94 4.11 20.95
N ARG A 174 5.98 5.45 20.86
CA ARG A 174 4.82 6.31 21.19
C ARG A 174 3.74 6.31 20.11
N LEU A 175 4.10 6.03 18.85
CA LEU A 175 3.15 5.89 17.75
C LEU A 175 2.56 4.47 17.68
N GLN A 176 3.38 3.44 17.91
CA GLN A 176 3.01 2.04 17.77
C GLN A 176 2.26 1.47 19.00
N VAL A 177 1.39 2.26 19.62
CA VAL A 177 0.57 1.77 20.76
C VAL A 177 -0.47 0.76 20.27
N ILE A 178 -1.17 1.09 19.18
CA ILE A 178 -2.12 0.18 18.52
C ILE A 178 -1.78 0.10 17.03
N PRO A 179 -1.13 -0.97 16.56
CA PRO A 179 -0.83 -1.14 15.15
C PRO A 179 -2.04 -1.70 14.37
N ILE A 180 -2.29 -1.14 13.20
CA ILE A 180 -3.24 -1.64 12.20
C ILE A 180 -2.47 -1.81 10.89
N VAL A 181 -2.41 -3.03 10.36
CA VAL A 181 -1.73 -3.32 9.09
C VAL A 181 -2.78 -3.45 7.99
N MET A 182 -2.68 -2.59 6.98
CA MET A 182 -3.52 -2.61 5.80
C MET A 182 -2.99 -3.59 4.76
N PRO A 183 -3.76 -4.63 4.38
CA PRO A 183 -3.32 -5.59 3.38
C PRO A 183 -3.34 -4.95 1.99
N PRO A 184 -2.34 -5.26 1.15
CA PRO A 184 -2.38 -4.90 -0.26
C PRO A 184 -3.53 -5.63 -0.97
N LEU A 185 -4.01 -5.07 -2.07
CA LEU A 185 -5.19 -5.57 -2.79
C LEU A 185 -4.99 -7.01 -3.31
N ARG A 186 -3.77 -7.38 -3.68
CA ARG A 186 -3.40 -8.75 -4.07
C ARG A 186 -3.60 -9.81 -2.96
N GLU A 187 -3.59 -9.42 -1.69
CA GLU A 187 -3.86 -10.33 -0.56
C GLU A 187 -5.34 -10.44 -0.22
N ARG A 188 -6.19 -9.61 -0.85
CA ARG A 188 -7.65 -9.59 -0.65
C ARG A 188 -8.38 -9.53 -2.00
N ARG A 189 -7.97 -10.38 -2.95
CA ARG A 189 -8.53 -10.41 -4.31
C ARG A 189 -10.04 -10.61 -4.34
N SER A 190 -10.62 -11.31 -3.35
CA SER A 190 -12.08 -11.48 -3.24
C SER A 190 -12.85 -10.17 -3.09
N ASP A 191 -12.20 -9.08 -2.67
CA ASP A 191 -12.82 -7.76 -2.60
C ASP A 191 -12.85 -7.05 -3.97
N ILE A 192 -12.08 -7.50 -4.96
CA ILE A 192 -11.96 -6.81 -6.26
C ILE A 192 -13.32 -6.67 -6.95
N PRO A 193 -14.17 -7.71 -7.09
CA PRO A 193 -15.46 -7.55 -7.74
C PRO A 193 -16.39 -6.56 -7.03
N LEU A 194 -16.33 -6.52 -5.70
CA LEU A 194 -17.11 -5.59 -4.89
C LEU A 194 -16.63 -4.14 -5.08
N LEU A 195 -15.31 -3.93 -5.03
CA LEU A 195 -14.69 -2.62 -5.29
C LEU A 195 -14.98 -2.13 -6.71
N VAL A 196 -14.88 -3.01 -7.71
CA VAL A 196 -15.21 -2.69 -9.11
C VAL A 196 -16.66 -2.23 -9.22
N ARG A 197 -17.59 -2.98 -8.64
CA ARG A 197 -19.02 -2.61 -8.65
C ARG A 197 -19.24 -1.24 -8.01
N HIS A 198 -18.63 -1.01 -6.85
CA HIS A 198 -18.73 0.27 -6.15
C HIS A 198 -18.24 1.45 -6.98
N PHE A 199 -17.05 1.34 -7.59
CA PHE A 199 -16.49 2.42 -8.41
C PHE A 199 -17.27 2.61 -9.71
N LEU A 200 -17.70 1.54 -10.38
CA LEU A 200 -18.56 1.65 -11.55
C LEU A 200 -19.86 2.39 -11.19
N ASP A 201 -20.53 2.03 -10.10
CA ASP A 201 -21.74 2.73 -9.64
C ASP A 201 -21.46 4.21 -9.34
N LYS A 202 -20.33 4.51 -8.69
CA LYS A 202 -19.89 5.89 -8.38
C LYS A 202 -19.70 6.72 -9.64
N HIS A 203 -19.02 6.19 -10.66
CA HIS A 203 -18.71 6.92 -11.89
C HIS A 203 -19.88 6.94 -12.88
N ASN A 204 -20.71 5.89 -12.93
CA ASN A 204 -21.91 5.82 -13.76
C ASN A 204 -22.97 6.85 -13.37
N ARG A 205 -23.02 7.30 -12.10
CA ARG A 205 -23.88 8.41 -11.68
C ARG A 205 -23.63 9.70 -12.46
N LYS A 206 -22.42 9.89 -12.98
CA LYS A 206 -22.06 11.04 -13.83
C LYS A 206 -22.47 10.84 -15.31
N ARG A 207 -22.97 9.66 -15.68
CA ARG A 207 -23.34 9.27 -17.06
C ARG A 207 -24.75 8.66 -17.11
N PRO A 208 -25.82 9.46 -16.95
CA PRO A 208 -27.18 8.96 -17.02
C PRO A 208 -27.50 8.39 -18.43
N GLY A 209 -28.10 7.21 -18.48
CA GLY A 209 -28.63 6.58 -19.71
C GLY A 209 -27.69 5.64 -20.47
N ARG A 210 -26.39 5.57 -20.12
CA ARG A 210 -25.42 4.61 -20.68
C ARG A 210 -24.45 4.13 -19.59
N PRO A 211 -24.91 3.31 -18.63
CA PRO A 211 -24.03 2.79 -17.58
C PRO A 211 -22.94 1.93 -18.21
N ALA A 212 -21.70 2.11 -17.75
CA ALA A 212 -20.61 1.23 -18.11
C ALA A 212 -20.65 -0.04 -17.24
N GLU A 213 -20.57 -1.18 -17.89
CA GLU A 213 -20.52 -2.51 -17.29
C GLU A 213 -19.23 -3.22 -17.72
N ILE A 214 -18.66 -4.00 -16.80
CA ILE A 214 -17.45 -4.77 -17.06
C ILE A 214 -17.80 -6.16 -17.59
N ALA A 215 -17.15 -6.56 -18.69
CA ALA A 215 -17.27 -7.91 -19.22
C ALA A 215 -16.62 -8.94 -18.27
N GLU A 216 -17.16 -10.15 -18.22
CA GLU A 216 -16.66 -11.21 -17.34
C GLU A 216 -15.18 -11.54 -17.60
N GLU A 217 -14.77 -11.55 -18.87
CA GLU A 217 -13.39 -11.78 -19.26
C GLU A 217 -12.47 -10.67 -18.75
N ALA A 218 -12.92 -9.40 -18.82
CA ALA A 218 -12.18 -8.27 -18.29
C ALA A 218 -12.06 -8.32 -16.76
N MET A 219 -13.10 -8.79 -16.06
CA MET A 219 -13.06 -9.00 -14.61
C MET A 219 -11.98 -10.01 -14.21
N ALA A 220 -11.81 -11.09 -14.97
CA ALA A 220 -10.74 -12.08 -14.70
C ALA A 220 -9.34 -11.45 -14.74
N HIS A 221 -9.10 -10.54 -15.69
CA HIS A 221 -7.85 -9.76 -15.76
C HIS A 221 -7.66 -8.86 -14.54
N LEU A 222 -8.72 -8.17 -14.09
CA LEU A 222 -8.65 -7.34 -12.90
C LEU A 222 -8.41 -8.16 -11.63
N TRP A 223 -8.99 -9.35 -11.51
CA TRP A 223 -8.81 -10.23 -10.35
C TRP A 223 -7.37 -10.72 -10.20
N GLU A 224 -6.74 -11.12 -11.30
CA GLU A 224 -5.40 -11.71 -11.28
C GLU A 224 -4.29 -10.68 -11.04
N TYR A 225 -4.45 -9.46 -11.57
CA TYR A 225 -3.45 -8.41 -11.48
C TYR A 225 -3.01 -8.13 -10.03
N ASP A 226 -1.73 -7.81 -9.83
CA ASP A 226 -1.15 -7.63 -8.48
C ASP A 226 -1.45 -6.27 -7.85
N TRP A 227 -1.94 -5.30 -8.65
CA TRP A 227 -2.34 -3.96 -8.19
C TRP A 227 -1.26 -3.24 -7.35
N PRO A 228 -0.11 -2.88 -7.94
CA PRO A 228 0.96 -2.17 -7.24
C PRO A 228 0.52 -0.83 -6.64
N GLY A 229 -0.46 -0.14 -7.24
CA GLY A 229 -1.09 1.06 -6.68
C GLY A 229 -2.37 0.80 -5.89
N ASN A 230 -2.66 -0.48 -5.59
CA ASN A 230 -3.76 -0.95 -4.76
C ASN A 230 -5.13 -0.38 -5.22
N VAL A 231 -5.97 0.02 -4.27
CA VAL A 231 -7.34 0.49 -4.53
C VAL A 231 -7.34 1.81 -5.32
N ARG A 232 -6.33 2.66 -5.11
CA ARG A 232 -6.20 3.94 -5.84
C ARG A 232 -5.96 3.71 -7.33
N GLU A 233 -5.13 2.73 -7.70
CA GLU A 233 -4.92 2.36 -9.10
C GLU A 233 -6.18 1.77 -9.72
N LEU A 234 -6.89 0.88 -8.98
CA LEU A 234 -8.16 0.32 -9.42
C LEU A 234 -9.22 1.39 -9.69
N GLU A 235 -9.40 2.34 -8.78
CA GLU A 235 -10.34 3.45 -8.93
C GLU A 235 -10.00 4.30 -10.17
N ASN A 236 -8.74 4.72 -10.29
CA ASN A 236 -8.29 5.53 -11.43
C ASN A 236 -8.49 4.82 -12.77
N LEU A 237 -8.21 3.50 -12.81
CA LEU A 237 -8.45 2.70 -14.00
C LEU A 237 -9.93 2.67 -14.36
N LEU A 238 -10.81 2.39 -13.40
CA LEU A 238 -12.24 2.28 -13.65
C LEU A 238 -12.85 3.63 -14.05
N GLU A 239 -12.44 4.74 -13.43
CA GLU A 239 -12.84 6.08 -13.87
C GLU A 239 -12.49 6.30 -15.35
N ARG A 240 -11.25 6.00 -15.73
CA ARG A 240 -10.78 6.11 -17.12
C ARG A 240 -11.59 5.21 -18.06
N LEU A 241 -11.86 3.96 -17.68
CA LEU A 241 -12.60 3.02 -18.53
C LEU A 241 -14.06 3.45 -18.72
N VAL A 242 -14.70 4.00 -17.69
CA VAL A 242 -16.06 4.56 -17.78
C VAL A 242 -16.12 5.74 -18.75
N ILE A 243 -15.08 6.58 -18.78
CA ILE A 243 -14.96 7.73 -19.70
C ILE A 243 -14.74 7.27 -21.14
N LEU A 244 -13.90 6.26 -21.35
CA LEU A 244 -13.50 5.79 -22.69
C LEU A 244 -14.47 4.78 -23.31
N SER A 245 -15.36 4.16 -22.52
CA SER A 245 -16.32 3.19 -23.04
C SER A 245 -17.45 3.90 -23.80
N GLU A 246 -17.43 3.87 -25.13
CA GLU A 246 -18.49 4.50 -25.95
C GLU A 246 -19.83 3.75 -25.85
N ASP A 247 -19.77 2.41 -25.89
CA ASP A 247 -20.92 1.50 -25.94
C ASP A 247 -21.40 1.02 -24.56
N GLY A 248 -20.80 1.50 -23.47
CA GLY A 248 -21.14 1.07 -22.11
C GLY A 248 -20.64 -0.33 -21.73
N ARG A 249 -19.90 -1.01 -22.62
CA ARG A 249 -19.22 -2.28 -22.31
C ARG A 249 -17.72 -2.08 -22.17
N ILE A 250 -17.14 -2.52 -21.05
CA ILE A 250 -15.71 -2.55 -20.79
C ILE A 250 -15.21 -3.98 -21.05
N ALA A 251 -14.76 -4.23 -22.28
CA ALA A 251 -14.10 -5.46 -22.71
C ALA A 251 -12.58 -5.46 -22.45
N VAL A 252 -11.94 -6.62 -22.65
CA VAL A 252 -10.49 -6.83 -22.41
C VAL A 252 -9.63 -5.87 -23.23
N GLU A 253 -10.01 -5.54 -24.47
CA GLU A 253 -9.25 -4.61 -25.31
C GLU A 253 -9.10 -3.21 -24.71
N HIS A 254 -10.03 -2.79 -23.84
CA HIS A 254 -9.96 -1.48 -23.18
C HIS A 254 -8.96 -1.46 -22.02
N LEU A 255 -8.58 -2.62 -21.49
CA LEU A 255 -7.63 -2.70 -20.38
C LEU A 255 -6.21 -2.31 -20.84
N PRO A 256 -5.42 -1.65 -19.97
CA PRO A 256 -4.03 -1.35 -20.24
C PRO A 256 -3.22 -2.61 -20.59
N PRO A 257 -2.21 -2.52 -21.49
CA PRO A 257 -1.35 -3.63 -21.83
C PRO A 257 -0.74 -4.35 -20.61
N SER A 258 -0.36 -3.61 -19.56
CA SER A 258 0.20 -4.17 -18.32
C SER A 258 -0.74 -5.15 -17.62
N ILE A 259 -2.06 -4.94 -17.70
CA ILE A 259 -3.08 -5.80 -17.08
C ILE A 259 -3.47 -6.95 -18.03
N ARG A 260 -3.49 -6.68 -19.34
CA ARG A 260 -3.75 -7.71 -20.37
C ARG A 260 -2.65 -8.77 -20.40
N SER A 261 -1.39 -8.34 -20.45
CA SER A 261 -0.21 -9.21 -20.56
C SER A 261 0.04 -10.03 -19.30
N PHE A 262 -0.39 -9.55 -18.12
CA PHE A 262 -0.16 -10.25 -16.86
C PHE A 262 -0.78 -11.67 -16.82
N ILE A 263 -1.98 -11.84 -17.38
CA ILE A 263 -2.57 -13.18 -17.54
C ILE A 263 -1.81 -14.01 -18.58
N SER A 264 -1.28 -13.38 -19.63
CA SER A 264 -0.49 -14.07 -20.66
C SER A 264 0.85 -14.57 -20.13
N GLU A 265 1.49 -13.83 -19.23
CA GLU A 265 2.78 -14.19 -18.63
C GLU A 265 2.66 -15.27 -17.55
N LYS A 266 1.55 -15.29 -16.79
CA LYS A 266 1.26 -16.34 -15.80
C LYS A 266 0.72 -17.62 -16.41
N LYS A 267 0.18 -17.58 -17.63
CA LYS A 267 -0.15 -18.81 -18.37
C LYS A 267 1.16 -19.46 -18.79
N ILE A 268 1.39 -20.67 -18.31
CA ILE A 268 2.26 -21.62 -19.02
C ILE A 268 1.80 -21.56 -20.48
N PRO A 269 2.66 -21.21 -21.45
CA PRO A 269 2.25 -21.14 -22.84
C PRO A 269 1.53 -22.43 -23.18
N ARG A 270 0.30 -22.31 -23.70
CA ARG A 270 -0.41 -23.50 -24.19
C ARG A 270 0.50 -24.11 -25.26
N PRO A 271 0.90 -25.38 -25.14
CA PRO A 271 1.74 -25.98 -26.16
C PRO A 271 0.99 -25.88 -27.50
N ALA A 272 1.52 -25.08 -28.40
CA ALA A 272 1.03 -24.94 -29.76
C ALA A 272 1.99 -25.73 -30.65
N LEU A 273 1.48 -26.76 -31.31
CA LEU A 273 2.21 -27.47 -32.35
C LEU A 273 2.15 -26.61 -33.61
N GLY A 274 3.31 -26.16 -34.11
CA GLY A 274 3.40 -25.55 -35.44
C GLY A 274 3.14 -26.59 -36.54
N GLU A 275 3.02 -26.14 -37.80
CA GLU A 275 2.83 -27.05 -38.96
C GLU A 275 3.97 -28.08 -39.10
N ASP A 276 5.18 -27.74 -38.63
CA ASP A 276 6.37 -28.61 -38.61
C ASP A 276 6.51 -29.45 -37.33
N GLY A 277 5.53 -29.40 -36.42
CA GLY A 277 5.59 -30.04 -35.10
C GLY A 277 6.46 -29.30 -34.07
N LEU A 278 6.70 -29.94 -32.92
CA LEU A 278 7.54 -29.42 -31.84
C LEU A 278 8.37 -30.57 -31.27
N ASP A 279 9.69 -30.39 -31.17
CA ASP A 279 10.54 -31.35 -30.46
C ASP A 279 10.32 -31.20 -28.95
N LEU A 280 9.63 -32.20 -28.39
CA LEU A 280 9.26 -32.23 -26.98
C LEU A 280 10.49 -32.17 -26.06
N ASN A 281 11.60 -32.80 -26.45
CA ASN A 281 12.80 -32.84 -25.62
C ASN A 281 13.42 -31.45 -25.47
N SER A 282 13.55 -30.71 -26.57
CA SER A 282 14.06 -29.33 -26.56
C SER A 282 13.15 -28.39 -25.76
N ALA A 283 11.83 -28.50 -25.90
CA ALA A 283 10.88 -27.63 -25.18
C ALA A 283 10.85 -27.90 -23.67
N VAL A 284 10.94 -29.18 -23.27
CA VAL A 284 11.06 -29.56 -21.85
C VAL A 284 12.36 -29.03 -21.27
N GLU A 285 13.48 -29.16 -21.99
CA GLU A 285 14.78 -28.66 -21.55
C GLU A 285 14.80 -27.13 -21.40
N GLU A 286 14.17 -26.38 -22.32
CA GLU A 286 14.05 -24.92 -22.24
C GLU A 286 13.21 -24.48 -21.03
N PHE A 287 12.09 -25.16 -20.77
CA PHE A 287 11.23 -24.89 -19.61
C PHE A 287 11.94 -25.23 -18.30
N GLU A 288 12.62 -26.37 -18.23
CA GLU A 288 13.45 -26.74 -17.08
C GLU A 288 14.56 -25.70 -16.83
N ASN A 289 15.22 -25.21 -17.88
CA ASN A 289 16.28 -24.22 -17.77
C ASN A 289 15.76 -22.88 -17.21
N ARG A 290 14.60 -22.41 -17.68
CA ARG A 290 13.95 -21.20 -17.14
C ARG A 290 13.63 -21.33 -15.65
N LEU A 291 13.14 -22.50 -15.21
CA LEU A 291 12.86 -22.77 -13.80
C LEU A 291 14.13 -22.79 -12.94
N ILE A 292 15.22 -23.38 -13.44
CA ILE A 292 16.51 -23.43 -12.75
C ILE A 292 17.10 -22.03 -12.59
N GLU A 293 17.02 -21.19 -13.62
CA GLU A 293 17.50 -19.80 -13.57
C GLU A 293 16.70 -18.96 -12.58
N GLU A 294 15.37 -19.08 -12.60
CA GLU A 294 14.51 -18.35 -11.69
C GLU A 294 14.76 -18.75 -10.22
N ALA A 295 14.94 -20.05 -9.96
CA ALA A 295 15.27 -20.54 -8.63
C ALA A 295 16.64 -20.02 -8.15
N LEU A 296 17.64 -19.96 -9.02
CA LEU A 296 18.96 -19.43 -8.70
C LEU A 296 18.94 -17.91 -8.48
N ARG A 297 18.14 -17.17 -9.25
CA ARG A 297 17.95 -15.73 -9.10
C ARG A 297 17.36 -15.40 -7.73
N ARG A 298 16.29 -16.10 -7.35
CA ARG A 298 15.62 -15.91 -6.04
C ARG A 298 16.48 -16.26 -4.85
N THR A 299 17.40 -17.20 -5.00
CA THR A 299 18.31 -17.63 -3.92
C THR A 299 19.69 -17.00 -3.99
N LYS A 300 19.89 -15.97 -4.83
CA LYS A 300 21.17 -15.29 -5.02
C LYS A 300 22.32 -16.26 -5.32
N GLY A 301 22.07 -17.28 -6.14
CA GLY A 301 23.05 -18.29 -6.54
C GLY A 301 23.25 -19.44 -5.55
N ASN A 302 22.52 -19.51 -4.44
CA ASN A 302 22.60 -20.63 -3.52
C ASN A 302 21.94 -21.89 -4.12
N LYS A 303 22.79 -22.82 -4.59
CA LYS A 303 22.39 -24.06 -5.27
C LYS A 303 21.60 -25.02 -4.37
N GLN A 304 21.84 -25.03 -3.05
CA GLN A 304 21.10 -25.90 -2.12
C GLN A 304 19.70 -25.35 -1.86
N ALA A 305 19.57 -24.04 -1.69
CA ALA A 305 18.28 -23.37 -1.56
C ALA A 305 17.46 -23.45 -2.87
N ALA A 306 18.12 -23.29 -4.03
CA ALA A 306 17.47 -23.41 -5.34
C ALA A 306 16.95 -24.83 -5.59
N ALA A 307 17.74 -25.86 -5.23
CA ALA A 307 17.31 -27.25 -5.35
C ALA A 307 16.09 -27.54 -4.47
N ARG A 308 16.06 -26.99 -3.25
CA ARG A 308 14.92 -27.10 -2.33
C ARG A 308 13.66 -26.43 -2.89
N LEU A 309 13.79 -25.24 -3.50
CA LEU A 309 12.67 -24.55 -4.15
C LEU A 309 12.08 -25.33 -5.33
N LEU A 310 12.93 -26.08 -6.05
CA LEU A 310 12.53 -26.88 -7.20
C LEU A 310 12.11 -28.32 -6.82
N GLY A 311 12.15 -28.69 -5.54
CA GLY A 311 11.85 -30.06 -5.09
C GLY A 311 12.88 -31.10 -5.55
N LEU A 312 14.08 -30.68 -5.94
CA LEU A 312 15.15 -31.54 -6.46
C LEU A 312 16.21 -31.83 -5.40
N LYS A 313 16.89 -32.99 -5.53
CA LYS A 313 18.14 -33.22 -4.80
C LYS A 313 19.22 -32.28 -5.33
N ARG A 314 20.09 -31.77 -4.45
CA ARG A 314 21.23 -30.90 -4.83
C ARG A 314 22.09 -31.51 -5.93
N THR A 315 22.34 -32.82 -5.86
CA THR A 315 23.13 -33.56 -6.87
C THR A 315 22.46 -33.52 -8.25
N THR A 316 21.13 -33.63 -8.32
CA THR A 316 20.35 -33.53 -9.56
C THR A 316 20.41 -32.14 -10.17
N LEU A 317 20.30 -31.08 -9.33
CA LEU A 317 20.43 -29.71 -9.81
C LEU A 317 21.84 -29.42 -10.33
N VAL A 318 22.87 -29.90 -9.63
CA VAL A 318 24.28 -29.73 -10.05
C VAL A 318 24.58 -30.49 -11.34
N ALA A 319 24.02 -31.69 -11.52
CA ALA A 319 24.14 -32.45 -12.77
C ALA A 319 23.47 -31.74 -13.95
N LYS A 320 22.25 -31.20 -13.76
CA LYS A 320 21.55 -30.38 -14.78
C LYS A 320 22.33 -29.10 -15.12
N LEU A 321 22.91 -28.43 -14.12
CA LEU A 321 23.78 -27.26 -14.33
C LEU A 321 25.10 -27.59 -15.05
N ARG A 322 25.68 -28.77 -14.82
CA ARG A 322 26.85 -29.25 -15.56
C ARG A 322 26.53 -29.56 -17.01
N ARG A 323 25.40 -30.22 -17.27
CA ARG A 323 24.92 -30.48 -18.64
C ARG A 323 24.71 -29.18 -19.42
N ARG A 324 24.25 -28.12 -18.75
CA ARG A 324 24.15 -26.76 -19.29
C ARG A 324 25.52 -26.12 -19.57
N ARG A 325 26.48 -26.23 -18.65
CA ARG A 325 27.83 -25.64 -18.81
C ARG A 325 28.70 -26.40 -19.82
N GLY A 326 28.45 -27.68 -20.09
CA GLY A 326 29.21 -28.48 -21.06
C GLY A 326 29.09 -28.03 -22.53
N ALA A 327 28.28 -27.02 -22.83
CA ALA A 327 28.20 -26.39 -24.15
C ALA A 327 28.99 -25.06 -24.26
N ALA A 328 29.56 -24.56 -23.16
CA ALA A 328 30.36 -23.34 -23.12
C ALA A 328 31.58 -23.55 -22.21
N GLU A 329 32.73 -23.78 -22.86
CA GLU A 329 34.11 -23.76 -22.33
C GLU A 329 34.59 -25.02 -21.56
N ILE A 330 35.39 -25.80 -22.28
CA ILE A 330 36.55 -26.55 -21.78
C ILE A 330 37.68 -25.51 -21.69
N ASP A 331 38.22 -25.25 -20.50
CA ASP A 331 39.66 -25.15 -20.25
C ASP A 331 39.95 -24.93 -18.74
N ASP A 332 40.83 -25.82 -18.25
CA ASP A 332 41.72 -25.81 -17.09
C ASP A 332 41.43 -24.97 -15.83
N GLU A 333 41.35 -25.66 -14.69
CA GLU A 333 42.50 -25.71 -13.75
C GLU A 333 42.40 -26.93 -12.81
N PRO A 334 43.55 -27.53 -12.41
CA PRO A 334 43.63 -28.84 -11.78
C PRO A 334 43.47 -28.81 -10.25
N GLU A 335 43.26 -30.02 -9.73
CA GLU A 335 43.32 -30.38 -8.32
C GLU A 335 44.53 -29.78 -7.59
N VAL A 336 44.28 -29.18 -6.42
CA VAL A 336 45.27 -29.19 -5.34
C VAL A 336 44.65 -29.92 -4.16
N SER A 337 45.23 -31.09 -3.92
CA SER A 337 45.11 -31.96 -2.75
C SER A 337 45.75 -31.31 -1.51
N GLU A 338 44.97 -31.11 -0.44
CA GLU A 338 45.06 -31.79 0.88
C GLU A 338 44.00 -31.24 1.84
#